data_AF-A0A8H3VXL6-F1
#
_entry.id   AF-A0A8H3VXL6-F1
#
_cell.length_a   1.000
_cell.length_b   1.000
_cell.length_c   1.000
_cell.angle_alpha   90.00
_cell.angle_beta   90.00
_cell.angle_gamma   90.00
#
_symmetry.space_group_name_H-M   'P 1'
#
loop_
_entity.id
_entity.type
_entity.pdbx_description
1 polymer ?
#
loop_
_entity_poly.entity_id
_entity_poly.type
_entity_poly.pdbx_seq_one_letter_code
_entity_poly.pdbx_strand_id
1 'polypeptide(L)'
;MSETTSPTTNGTNRLPESDPVTEAWARYDDLKTVENEKDNFIKEILWRYEFLIKQNNEIAVELARAKHFATPSSTRELKQQMAEYRKALERDPFVLVLVDADGMLFHDDLVSDGAYGGKKAAKMLEESVNIYVHELIADLPDSTKIVARFYANVEGLAETCCKAGIVTSPQVKKDFVKGFTQGRTLFDFVDVGSGKDRADEKIIETFKLHAHDYHCRHIILGCSHDNGFVRLLENYVFDDFVFPRLTLLEGVPFEKEFDTVPFTRSKFGTLFRNQKIVLPSTLPPWAVLGSDFIPARNENLTPSDSVASADASFNGPLLTWASKAKAAAAMPETPPPVKAVLAAPGPPGIPRNRKGQRVDAGCPFDKAEVDRVRKLKMCNVHYLRHECPYGDKCTHKHDRSPTKSDLETLRVVARMAACRNGSACDDTKCIYGHRCQAPPRLDKTKWSNADGGKTCIFGSDCVFPGELHNIDTTIVKTVRI
;
A
#
# COMPACT_ATOMS: atom_id res chain seq x y z
N MET A 1 -93.63 58.52 -78.72
CA MET A 1 -93.79 57.18 -79.32
C MET A 1 -92.68 56.35 -78.71
N SER A 2 -92.92 55.65 -77.60
CA SER A 2 -93.55 54.31 -77.56
C SER A 2 -92.80 53.38 -78.52
N GLU A 3 -92.17 52.28 -78.12
CA GLU A 3 -92.61 51.28 -77.14
C GLU A 3 -91.48 50.23 -76.99
N THR A 4 -91.33 49.66 -75.76
CA THR A 4 -91.07 48.23 -75.40
C THR A 4 -89.95 47.41 -76.12
N THR A 5 -89.12 46.55 -75.50
CA THR A 5 -89.25 45.66 -74.32
C THR A 5 -87.89 44.98 -74.02
N SER A 6 -87.51 44.95 -72.73
CA SER A 6 -87.08 43.82 -71.86
C SER A 6 -85.93 42.82 -72.20
N PRO A 7 -85.30 42.20 -71.17
CA PRO A 7 -83.84 42.04 -71.07
C PRO A 7 -83.31 40.59 -71.12
N THR A 8 -81.98 40.45 -71.17
CA THR A 8 -81.24 39.19 -71.00
C THR A 8 -80.23 39.28 -69.84
N THR A 9 -79.99 38.13 -69.23
CA THR A 9 -79.37 37.78 -67.95
C THR A 9 -77.86 38.00 -67.78
N ASN A 10 -77.43 38.25 -66.53
CA ASN A 10 -76.23 37.70 -65.83
C ASN A 10 -76.15 38.44 -64.47
N GLY A 11 -76.05 37.82 -63.29
CA GLY A 11 -75.18 36.74 -62.86
C GLY A 11 -74.26 37.31 -61.76
N THR A 12 -74.68 37.27 -60.50
CA THR A 12 -73.87 37.71 -59.34
C THR A 12 -73.78 36.60 -58.30
N ASN A 13 -72.58 36.01 -58.18
CA ASN A 13 -72.16 35.16 -57.07
C ASN A 13 -72.24 35.97 -55.76
N ARG A 14 -73.21 35.65 -54.88
CA ARG A 14 -73.15 36.02 -53.45
C ARG A 14 -72.38 34.94 -52.70
N LEU A 15 -71.31 35.33 -52.01
CA LEU A 15 -70.72 34.57 -50.91
C LEU A 15 -71.81 34.34 -49.84
N PRO A 16 -71.84 33.19 -49.15
CA PRO A 16 -72.83 32.96 -48.10
C PRO A 16 -72.55 33.90 -46.93
N GLU A 17 -73.52 34.76 -46.59
CA GLU A 17 -73.52 35.48 -45.32
C GLU A 17 -73.53 34.45 -44.19
N SER A 18 -72.51 34.50 -43.32
CA SER A 18 -72.38 33.59 -42.19
C SER A 18 -73.52 33.82 -41.20
N ASP A 19 -74.14 32.73 -40.75
CA ASP A 19 -75.22 32.73 -39.76
C ASP A 19 -74.78 33.46 -38.47
N PRO A 20 -75.45 34.56 -38.07
CA PRO A 20 -75.10 35.35 -36.88
C PRO A 20 -75.07 34.55 -35.57
N VAL A 21 -75.85 33.46 -35.49
CA VAL A 21 -75.86 32.55 -34.33
C VAL A 21 -74.56 31.76 -34.27
N THR A 22 -74.07 31.29 -35.41
CA THR A 22 -72.79 30.57 -35.52
C THR A 22 -71.61 31.47 -35.13
N GLU A 23 -71.63 32.76 -35.52
CA GLU A 23 -70.59 33.72 -35.13
C GLU A 23 -70.61 34.07 -33.62
N ALA A 24 -71.80 34.12 -33.00
CA ALA A 24 -71.91 34.31 -31.56
C ALA A 24 -71.34 33.12 -30.76
N TRP A 25 -71.59 31.89 -31.19
CA TRP A 25 -71.01 30.68 -30.59
C TRP A 25 -69.49 30.61 -30.76
N ALA A 26 -68.96 30.97 -31.94
CA ALA A 26 -67.52 31.04 -32.16
C ALA A 26 -66.83 32.03 -31.19
N ARG A 27 -67.41 33.23 -31.00
CA ARG A 27 -66.91 34.22 -30.03
C ARG A 27 -66.98 33.72 -28.59
N TYR A 28 -68.03 32.97 -28.22
CA TYR A 28 -68.13 32.36 -26.90
C TYR A 28 -67.01 31.32 -26.66
N ASP A 29 -66.73 30.47 -27.63
CA ASP A 29 -65.66 29.46 -27.55
C ASP A 29 -64.27 30.10 -27.50
N ASP A 30 -64.04 31.19 -28.24
CA ASP A 30 -62.80 31.97 -28.16
C ASP A 30 -62.60 32.58 -26.77
N LEU A 31 -63.64 33.20 -26.20
CA LEU A 31 -63.59 33.77 -24.85
C LEU A 31 -63.32 32.70 -23.78
N LYS A 32 -63.97 31.54 -23.90
CA LYS A 32 -63.75 30.39 -23.02
C LYS A 32 -62.33 29.84 -23.13
N THR A 33 -61.76 29.85 -24.32
CA THR A 33 -60.36 29.46 -24.56
C THR A 33 -59.40 30.42 -23.85
N VAL A 34 -59.64 31.73 -23.99
CA VAL A 34 -58.85 32.77 -23.30
C VAL A 34 -58.97 32.64 -21.77
N GLU A 35 -60.15 32.34 -21.23
CA GLU A 35 -60.33 32.09 -19.80
C GLU A 35 -59.55 30.85 -19.33
N ASN A 36 -59.60 29.74 -20.08
CA ASN A 36 -58.82 28.55 -19.77
C ASN A 36 -57.30 28.80 -19.84
N GLU A 37 -56.83 29.59 -20.80
CA GLU A 37 -55.42 29.99 -20.92
C GLU A 37 -54.98 30.84 -19.71
N LYS A 38 -55.81 31.79 -19.28
CA LYS A 38 -55.57 32.58 -18.06
C LYS A 38 -55.48 31.69 -16.83
N ASP A 39 -56.40 30.75 -16.68
CA ASP A 39 -56.40 29.82 -15.54
C ASP A 39 -55.15 28.93 -15.53
N ASN A 40 -54.73 28.44 -16.69
CA ASN A 40 -53.50 27.65 -16.82
C ASN A 40 -52.26 28.47 -16.47
N PHE A 41 -52.19 29.71 -16.94
CA PHE A 41 -51.11 30.63 -16.60
C PHE A 41 -51.06 30.95 -15.09
N ILE A 42 -52.22 31.20 -14.47
CA ILE A 42 -52.31 31.43 -13.02
C ILE A 42 -51.83 30.20 -12.24
N LYS A 43 -52.26 28.99 -12.61
CA LYS A 43 -51.80 27.74 -11.99
C LYS A 43 -50.29 27.56 -12.13
N GLU A 44 -49.74 27.86 -13.30
CA GLU A 44 -48.29 27.81 -13.53
C GLU A 44 -47.53 28.78 -12.62
N ILE A 45 -48.00 30.02 -12.47
CA ILE A 45 -47.41 30.99 -11.54
C ILE A 45 -47.45 30.45 -10.11
N LEU A 46 -48.58 29.91 -9.68
CA LEU A 46 -48.74 29.36 -8.33
C LEU A 46 -47.77 28.19 -8.06
N TRP A 47 -47.65 27.24 -9.00
CA TRP A 47 -46.69 26.14 -8.87
C TRP A 47 -45.23 26.62 -8.83
N ARG A 48 -44.88 27.60 -9.66
CA ARG A 48 -43.53 28.21 -9.63
C ARG A 48 -43.27 28.91 -8.30
N TYR A 49 -44.26 29.61 -7.75
CA TYR A 49 -44.15 30.29 -6.47
C TYR A 49 -43.97 29.31 -5.31
N GLU A 50 -44.76 28.23 -5.27
CA GLU A 50 -44.60 27.15 -4.29
C GLU A 50 -43.21 26.50 -4.37
N PHE A 51 -42.73 26.22 -5.58
CA PHE A 51 -41.40 25.67 -5.81
C PHE A 51 -40.29 26.59 -5.30
N LEU A 52 -40.38 27.88 -5.60
CA LEU A 52 -39.40 28.89 -5.15
C LEU A 52 -39.40 29.04 -3.63
N ILE A 53 -40.57 29.04 -2.98
CA ILE A 53 -40.65 29.05 -1.51
C ILE A 53 -39.96 27.83 -0.93
N LYS A 54 -40.23 26.64 -1.50
CA LYS A 54 -39.61 25.40 -1.03
C LYS A 54 -38.09 25.46 -1.14
N GLN A 55 -37.55 25.87 -2.29
CA GLN A 55 -36.10 26.03 -2.48
C GLN A 55 -35.51 27.07 -1.53
N ASN A 56 -36.17 28.21 -1.36
CA ASN A 56 -35.69 29.26 -0.46
C ASN A 56 -35.63 28.78 0.99
N ASN A 57 -36.63 28.00 1.43
CA ASN A 57 -36.64 27.40 2.76
C ASN A 57 -35.52 26.36 2.94
N GLU A 58 -35.27 25.51 1.93
CA GLU A 58 -34.17 24.54 1.94
C GLU A 58 -32.81 25.25 2.06
N ILE A 59 -32.58 26.29 1.25
CA ILE A 59 -31.35 27.10 1.28
C ILE A 59 -31.20 27.81 2.64
N ALA A 60 -32.28 28.35 3.20
CA ALA A 60 -32.24 29.01 4.50
C ALA A 60 -31.82 28.06 5.64
N VAL A 61 -32.30 26.82 5.61
CA VAL A 61 -31.91 25.78 6.57
C VAL A 61 -30.43 25.40 6.42
N GLU A 62 -29.95 25.25 5.18
CA GLU A 62 -28.53 24.97 4.92
C GLU A 62 -27.62 26.12 5.37
N LEU A 63 -28.02 27.36 5.09
CA LEU A 63 -27.32 28.56 5.54
C LEU A 63 -27.25 28.64 7.07
N ALA A 64 -28.37 28.35 7.77
CA ALA A 64 -28.40 28.34 9.23
C ALA A 64 -27.46 27.27 9.80
N ARG A 65 -27.45 26.07 9.21
CA ARG A 65 -26.52 25.00 9.60
C ARG A 65 -25.07 25.41 9.38
N ALA A 66 -24.74 25.96 8.20
CA ALA A 66 -23.39 26.43 7.88
C ALA A 66 -22.93 27.53 8.85
N LYS A 67 -23.81 28.49 9.20
CA LYS A 67 -23.52 29.55 10.18
C LYS A 67 -23.27 29.00 11.59
N HIS A 68 -23.98 27.96 12.01
CA HIS A 68 -23.72 27.31 13.30
C HIS A 68 -22.33 26.65 13.37
N PHE A 69 -21.88 25.98 12.30
CA PHE A 69 -20.52 25.42 12.23
C PHE A 69 -19.43 26.48 12.04
N ALA A 70 -19.75 27.56 11.33
CA ALA A 70 -18.86 28.70 11.10
C ALA A 70 -18.88 29.74 12.24
N THR A 71 -19.39 29.39 13.43
CA THR A 71 -19.30 30.30 14.56
C THR A 71 -17.82 30.54 14.92
N PRO A 72 -17.44 31.78 15.29
CA PRO A 72 -16.08 32.10 15.70
C PRO A 72 -15.56 31.21 16.83
N SER A 73 -16.46 30.77 17.72
CA SER A 73 -16.16 29.86 18.84
C SER A 73 -15.73 28.47 18.35
N SER A 74 -16.51 27.81 17.48
CA SER A 74 -16.15 26.48 16.96
C SER A 74 -14.89 26.50 16.09
N THR A 75 -14.67 27.57 15.33
CA THR A 75 -13.43 27.74 14.56
C THR A 75 -12.21 27.95 15.47
N ARG A 76 -12.38 28.70 16.57
CA ARG A 76 -11.32 28.92 17.56
C ARG A 76 -10.99 27.64 18.32
N GLU A 77 -12.00 26.87 18.72
CA GLU A 77 -11.82 25.57 19.38
C GLU A 77 -11.07 24.58 18.49
N LEU A 78 -11.45 24.47 17.21
CA LEU A 78 -10.75 23.59 16.26
C LEU A 78 -9.30 24.03 16.03
N LYS A 79 -9.05 25.34 15.91
CA LYS A 79 -7.68 25.89 15.81
C LYS A 79 -6.86 25.60 17.06
N GLN A 80 -7.46 25.70 18.24
CA GLN A 80 -6.81 25.39 19.50
C GLN A 80 -6.46 23.90 19.59
N GLN A 81 -7.40 23.01 19.23
CA GLN A 81 -7.13 21.57 19.15
C GLN A 81 -6.02 21.24 18.15
N MET A 82 -6.02 21.87 16.97
CA MET A 82 -4.94 21.70 16.00
C MET A 82 -3.58 22.18 16.55
N ALA A 83 -3.55 23.28 17.28
CA ALA A 83 -2.33 23.76 17.92
C ALA A 83 -1.83 22.79 19.02
N GLU A 84 -2.75 22.21 19.79
CA GLU A 84 -2.42 21.19 20.79
C GLU A 84 -1.89 19.91 20.14
N TYR A 85 -2.51 19.42 19.07
CA TYR A 85 -2.01 18.27 18.31
C TYR A 85 -0.64 18.54 17.69
N ARG A 86 -0.42 19.72 17.10
CA ARG A 86 0.89 20.11 16.57
C ARG A 86 1.96 20.09 17.66
N LYS A 87 1.67 20.69 18.81
CA LYS A 87 2.58 20.68 19.96
C LYS A 87 2.89 19.26 20.45
N ALA A 88 1.92 18.35 20.40
CA ALA A 88 2.13 16.95 20.75
C ALA A 88 3.01 16.21 19.72
N LEU A 89 2.83 16.50 18.42
CA LEU A 89 3.63 15.94 17.32
C LEU A 89 5.06 16.51 17.26
N GLU A 90 5.27 17.71 17.78
CA GLU A 90 6.59 18.37 17.86
C GLU A 90 7.38 18.01 19.12
N ARG A 91 6.79 17.23 20.04
CA ARG A 91 7.43 16.87 21.30
C ARG A 91 8.52 15.82 21.09
N ASP A 92 9.66 15.99 21.77
CA ASP A 92 10.76 15.02 21.77
C ASP A 92 11.22 14.57 20.36
N PRO A 93 11.55 15.51 19.44
CA PRO A 93 12.01 15.15 18.11
C PRO A 93 13.30 14.31 18.21
N PHE A 94 13.46 13.36 17.29
CA PHE A 94 14.67 12.56 17.23
C PHE A 94 15.08 12.18 15.80
N VAL A 95 16.37 11.89 15.65
CA VAL A 95 16.95 11.26 14.47
C VAL A 95 17.27 9.81 14.81
N LEU A 96 16.87 8.89 13.92
CA LEU A 96 17.11 7.46 14.09
C LEU A 96 18.29 7.02 13.22
N VAL A 97 19.27 6.37 13.82
CA VAL A 97 20.41 5.77 13.12
C VAL A 97 20.31 4.25 13.27
N LEU A 98 20.11 3.54 12.17
CA LEU A 98 20.06 2.08 12.13
C LEU A 98 21.26 1.57 11.33
N VAL A 99 22.07 0.70 11.92
CA VAL A 99 23.27 0.17 11.25
C VAL A 99 23.30 -1.34 11.36
N ASP A 100 23.48 -1.98 10.21
CA ASP A 100 23.91 -3.37 10.12
C ASP A 100 25.42 -3.44 10.38
N ALA A 101 25.75 -3.73 11.63
CA ALA A 101 27.10 -3.71 12.14
C ALA A 101 27.85 -5.03 11.90
N ASP A 102 27.23 -6.04 11.26
CA ASP A 102 27.93 -7.25 10.83
C ASP A 102 28.85 -6.95 9.64
N GLY A 103 28.39 -6.16 8.67
CA GLY A 103 29.22 -5.73 7.54
C GLY A 103 29.64 -4.26 7.51
N MET A 104 29.04 -3.39 8.33
CA MET A 104 29.46 -1.99 8.48
C MET A 104 30.24 -1.77 9.78
N LEU A 105 31.55 -1.94 9.68
CA LEU A 105 32.44 -1.99 10.85
C LEU A 105 33.07 -0.64 11.17
N PHE A 106 33.22 -0.35 12.46
CA PHE A 106 34.03 0.77 12.93
C PHE A 106 35.51 0.59 12.57
N HIS A 107 36.22 1.70 12.41
CA HIS A 107 37.66 1.73 12.12
C HIS A 107 38.49 0.97 13.16
N ASP A 108 39.59 0.36 12.73
CA ASP A 108 40.38 -0.58 13.54
C ASP A 108 40.89 0.05 14.83
N ASP A 109 41.44 1.26 14.75
CA ASP A 109 41.92 2.01 15.91
C ASP A 109 40.84 2.22 16.99
N LEU A 110 39.58 2.41 16.57
CA LEU A 110 38.46 2.54 17.52
C LEU A 110 38.13 1.19 18.15
N VAL A 111 38.19 0.11 17.38
CA VAL A 111 37.84 -1.23 17.86
C VAL A 111 38.95 -1.82 18.76
N SER A 112 40.22 -1.59 18.42
CA SER A 112 41.38 -2.06 19.18
C SER A 112 41.51 -1.41 20.56
N ASP A 113 40.99 -0.18 20.73
CA ASP A 113 40.95 0.56 21.99
C ASP A 113 39.87 0.07 22.97
N GLY A 114 39.16 -1.02 22.64
CA GLY A 114 38.18 -1.66 23.50
C GLY A 114 37.11 -0.69 24.00
N ALA A 115 36.81 -0.72 25.31
CA ALA A 115 35.75 0.10 25.88
C ALA A 115 35.94 1.62 25.72
N TYR A 116 37.20 2.10 25.73
CA TYR A 116 37.45 3.52 25.50
C TYR A 116 37.15 3.89 24.05
N GLY A 117 37.61 3.07 23.11
CA GLY A 117 37.33 3.23 21.69
C GLY A 117 35.84 3.18 21.35
N GLY A 118 35.07 2.32 22.04
CA GLY A 118 33.61 2.29 21.93
C GLY A 118 32.95 3.61 22.34
N LYS A 119 33.35 4.18 23.49
CA LYS A 119 32.86 5.49 23.96
C LYS A 119 33.23 6.62 23.00
N LYS A 120 34.46 6.57 22.45
CA LYS A 120 34.95 7.54 21.46
C LYS A 120 34.14 7.44 20.16
N ALA A 121 33.88 6.23 19.66
CA ALA A 121 33.07 5.99 18.48
C ALA A 121 31.62 6.51 18.65
N ALA A 122 31.00 6.27 19.81
CA ALA A 122 29.67 6.81 20.11
C ALA A 122 29.64 8.35 20.08
N LYS A 123 30.66 8.99 20.65
CA LYS A 123 30.81 10.46 20.59
C LYS A 123 31.00 10.96 19.15
N MET A 124 31.89 10.33 18.39
CA MET A 124 32.14 10.71 16.99
C MET A 124 30.91 10.53 16.11
N LEU A 125 30.12 9.47 16.33
CA LEU A 125 28.86 9.25 15.63
C LEU A 125 27.84 10.36 15.95
N GLU A 126 27.66 10.69 17.23
CA GLU A 126 26.75 11.76 17.66
C GLU A 126 27.14 13.11 17.04
N GLU A 127 28.42 13.47 17.06
CA GLU A 127 28.93 14.71 16.46
C GLU A 127 28.70 14.72 14.95
N SER A 128 29.02 13.62 14.26
CA SER A 128 28.86 13.51 12.80
C SER A 128 27.40 13.59 12.38
N VAL A 129 26.50 12.90 13.11
CA VAL A 129 25.07 12.93 12.85
C VAL A 129 24.52 14.32 13.09
N ASN A 130 24.85 14.97 14.21
CA ASN A 130 24.38 16.32 14.53
C ASN A 130 24.78 17.32 13.45
N ILE A 131 26.04 17.34 13.02
CA ILE A 131 26.50 18.23 11.94
C ILE A 131 25.69 17.96 10.67
N TYR A 132 25.61 16.69 10.26
CA TYR A 132 24.92 16.31 9.03
C TYR A 132 23.44 16.70 9.01
N VAL A 133 22.70 16.45 10.09
CA VAL A 133 21.24 16.70 10.09
C VAL A 133 20.88 18.18 10.22
N HIS A 134 21.71 18.99 10.89
CA HIS A 134 21.48 20.44 10.97
C HIS A 134 21.87 21.14 9.65
N GLU A 135 22.79 20.58 8.88
CA GLU A 135 23.04 21.04 7.50
C GLU A 135 21.89 20.67 6.55
N LEU A 136 21.29 19.49 6.75
CA LEU A 136 20.21 18.97 5.90
C LEU A 136 18.83 19.59 6.21
N ILE A 137 18.54 19.85 7.49
CA ILE A 137 17.21 20.24 7.99
C ILE A 137 17.32 21.59 8.72
N ALA A 138 16.98 22.67 8.02
CA ALA A 138 17.15 24.05 8.52
C ALA A 138 16.41 24.35 9.83
N ASP A 139 15.20 23.80 10.02
CA ASP A 139 14.34 24.06 11.18
C ASP A 139 14.36 22.90 12.21
N LEU A 140 15.47 22.17 12.30
CA LEU A 140 15.63 21.10 13.29
C LEU A 140 15.93 21.71 14.67
N PRO A 141 15.16 21.40 15.74
CA PRO A 141 15.45 21.92 17.07
C PRO A 141 16.77 21.36 17.64
N ASP A 142 17.57 22.20 18.30
CA ASP A 142 18.80 21.76 19.01
C ASP A 142 18.54 20.69 20.08
N SER A 143 17.31 20.60 20.59
CA SER A 143 16.87 19.59 21.55
C SER A 143 16.60 18.22 20.91
N THR A 144 16.79 18.08 19.59
CA THR A 144 16.59 16.84 18.86
C THR A 144 17.53 15.76 19.37
N LYS A 145 16.96 14.63 19.78
CA LYS A 145 17.72 13.48 20.30
C LYS A 145 18.26 12.64 19.14
N ILE A 146 19.36 11.94 19.36
CA ILE A 146 19.84 10.92 18.42
C ILE A 146 19.64 9.56 19.07
N VAL A 147 18.90 8.69 18.39
CA VAL A 147 18.71 7.29 18.77
C VAL A 147 19.52 6.44 17.79
N ALA A 148 20.45 5.64 18.29
CA ALA A 148 21.31 4.82 17.45
C ALA A 148 21.19 3.34 17.83
N ARG A 149 20.94 2.48 16.84
CA ARG A 149 20.82 1.03 17.00
C ARG A 149 21.77 0.33 16.03
N PHE A 150 22.73 -0.38 16.58
CA PHE A 150 23.70 -1.17 15.84
C PHE A 150 23.37 -2.64 16.06
N TYR A 151 23.12 -3.40 15.00
CA TYR A 151 22.75 -4.82 15.10
C TYR A 151 23.88 -5.66 14.53
N ALA A 152 24.34 -6.66 15.28
CA ALA A 152 25.32 -7.63 14.79
C ALA A 152 25.27 -8.92 15.62
N ASN A 153 25.81 -9.99 15.07
CA ASN A 153 26.21 -11.16 15.85
C ASN A 153 27.51 -10.83 16.59
N VAL A 154 27.42 -10.35 17.84
CA VAL A 154 28.58 -9.82 18.57
C VAL A 154 29.66 -10.89 18.79
N GLU A 155 29.26 -12.13 19.07
CA GLU A 155 30.20 -13.24 19.25
C GLU A 155 30.96 -13.54 17.95
N GLY A 156 30.24 -13.75 16.85
CA GLY A 156 30.85 -14.04 15.54
C GLY A 156 31.72 -12.90 15.03
N LEU A 157 31.30 -11.66 15.27
CA LEU A 157 32.07 -10.49 14.90
C LEU A 157 33.35 -10.35 15.74
N ALA A 158 33.29 -10.62 17.05
CA ALA A 158 34.46 -10.60 17.93
C ALA A 158 35.52 -11.64 17.52
N GLU A 159 35.10 -12.86 17.17
CA GLU A 159 36.00 -13.86 16.62
C GLU A 159 36.62 -13.43 15.29
N THR A 160 35.81 -12.85 14.40
CA THR A 160 36.25 -12.39 13.08
C THR A 160 37.29 -11.28 13.20
N CYS A 161 37.05 -10.29 14.08
CA CYS A 161 38.01 -9.23 14.36
C CYS A 161 39.34 -9.79 14.92
N CYS A 162 39.27 -10.82 15.78
CA CYS A 162 40.48 -11.44 16.34
C CYS A 162 41.28 -12.21 15.28
N LYS A 163 40.60 -13.01 14.45
CA LYS A 163 41.23 -13.78 13.36
C LYS A 163 41.85 -12.86 12.29
N ALA A 164 41.27 -11.68 12.08
CA ALA A 164 41.79 -10.66 11.18
C ALA A 164 42.95 -9.83 11.77
N GLY A 165 43.31 -10.03 13.04
CA GLY A 165 44.36 -9.26 13.70
C GLY A 165 43.99 -7.83 14.08
N ILE A 166 42.69 -7.47 14.02
CA ILE A 166 42.20 -6.13 14.41
C ILE A 166 42.25 -5.97 15.93
N VAL A 167 41.95 -7.04 16.66
CA VAL A 167 42.00 -7.09 18.12
C VAL A 167 42.85 -8.25 18.59
N THR A 168 43.48 -8.08 19.76
CA THR A 168 44.32 -9.11 20.38
C THR A 168 43.51 -10.27 20.97
N SER A 169 42.25 -10.02 21.33
CA SER A 169 41.32 -11.06 21.80
C SER A 169 39.87 -10.68 21.51
N PRO A 170 38.93 -11.65 21.41
CA PRO A 170 37.51 -11.36 21.25
C PRO A 170 36.94 -10.49 22.38
N GLN A 171 37.54 -10.55 23.57
CA GLN A 171 37.10 -9.75 24.72
C GLN A 171 37.24 -8.24 24.47
N VAL A 172 38.28 -7.80 23.76
CA VAL A 172 38.47 -6.38 23.40
C VAL A 172 37.30 -5.87 22.56
N LYS A 173 36.82 -6.66 21.58
CA LYS A 173 35.64 -6.29 20.79
C LYS A 173 34.37 -6.25 21.64
N LYS A 174 34.19 -7.21 22.57
CA LYS A 174 33.04 -7.19 23.50
C LYS A 174 33.07 -5.97 24.42
N ASP A 175 34.26 -5.56 24.86
CA ASP A 175 34.42 -4.36 25.67
C ASP A 175 34.20 -3.08 24.85
N PHE A 176 34.59 -3.05 23.57
CA PHE A 176 34.19 -2.00 22.64
C PHE A 176 32.67 -1.87 22.54
N VAL A 177 31.95 -2.99 22.35
CA VAL A 177 30.48 -3.00 22.29
C VAL A 177 29.87 -2.43 23.58
N LYS A 178 30.35 -2.84 24.75
CA LYS A 178 29.92 -2.26 26.04
C LYS A 178 30.21 -0.76 26.12
N GLY A 179 31.41 -0.35 25.70
CA GLY A 179 31.84 1.04 25.71
C GLY A 179 30.98 1.92 24.81
N PHE A 180 30.61 1.41 23.63
CA PHE A 180 29.72 2.10 22.70
C PHE A 180 28.33 2.32 23.31
N THR A 181 27.70 1.25 23.82
CA THR A 181 26.37 1.33 24.47
C THR A 181 26.38 2.24 25.70
N GLN A 182 27.47 2.26 26.47
CA GLN A 182 27.61 3.16 27.62
C GLN A 182 28.00 4.60 27.23
N GLY A 183 28.39 4.83 25.98
CA GLY A 183 28.90 6.11 25.51
C GLY A 183 27.82 7.18 25.43
N ARG A 184 26.58 6.80 25.09
CA ARG A 184 25.41 7.67 25.00
C ARG A 184 24.15 6.93 25.44
N THR A 185 23.21 7.65 26.05
CA THR A 185 22.04 7.06 26.70
C THR A 185 21.02 6.43 25.75
N LEU A 186 21.01 6.84 24.47
CA LEU A 186 20.10 6.35 23.44
C LEU A 186 20.81 5.54 22.35
N PHE A 187 22.06 5.13 22.63
CA PHE A 187 22.87 4.37 21.70
C PHE A 187 22.98 2.95 22.20
N ASP A 188 22.60 2.00 21.36
CA ASP A 188 22.57 0.60 21.73
C ASP A 188 23.22 -0.25 20.65
N PHE A 189 24.13 -1.10 21.10
CA PHE A 189 24.70 -2.17 20.31
C PHE A 189 23.99 -3.48 20.70
N VAL A 190 23.15 -3.96 19.80
CA VAL A 190 22.22 -5.08 20.00
C VAL A 190 22.84 -6.36 19.44
N ASP A 191 23.14 -7.31 20.33
CA ASP A 191 23.54 -8.65 19.93
C ASP A 191 22.32 -9.45 19.45
N VAL A 192 22.33 -9.87 18.19
CA VAL A 192 21.27 -10.69 17.58
C VAL A 192 21.57 -12.19 17.63
N GLY A 193 22.76 -12.55 18.12
CA GLY A 193 23.28 -13.91 18.13
C GLY A 193 23.53 -14.47 16.73
N SER A 194 23.75 -15.78 16.66
CA SER A 194 23.99 -16.47 15.39
C SER A 194 22.70 -16.69 14.60
N GLY A 195 22.80 -16.61 13.28
CA GLY A 195 21.70 -16.85 12.35
C GLY A 195 21.79 -15.94 11.14
N LYS A 196 21.33 -16.43 9.98
CA LYS A 196 21.25 -15.61 8.77
C LYS A 196 20.13 -14.58 8.94
N ASP A 197 20.33 -13.37 8.41
CA ASP A 197 19.31 -12.33 8.24
C ASP A 197 18.65 -11.81 9.55
N ARG A 198 19.16 -12.17 10.74
CA ARG A 198 18.60 -11.74 12.04
C ARG A 198 18.80 -10.25 12.34
N ALA A 199 19.93 -9.70 11.93
CA ALA A 199 20.18 -8.26 12.03
C ALA A 199 19.22 -7.53 11.08
N ASP A 200 19.12 -8.00 9.84
CA ASP A 200 18.29 -7.44 8.77
C ASP A 200 16.82 -7.36 9.19
N GLU A 201 16.24 -8.46 9.67
CA GLU A 201 14.85 -8.49 10.13
C GLU A 201 14.57 -7.42 11.20
N LYS A 202 15.48 -7.26 12.17
CA LYS A 202 15.34 -6.24 13.22
C LYS A 202 15.46 -4.82 12.66
N ILE A 203 16.40 -4.58 11.76
CA ILE A 203 16.59 -3.28 11.13
C ILE A 203 15.37 -2.93 10.28
N ILE A 204 14.90 -3.87 9.46
CA ILE A 204 13.73 -3.71 8.59
C ILE A 204 12.49 -3.34 9.39
N GLU A 205 12.17 -4.09 10.45
CA GLU A 205 10.98 -3.82 11.25
C GLU A 205 11.10 -2.55 12.10
N THR A 206 12.30 -2.24 12.62
CA THR A 206 12.54 -0.98 13.33
C THR A 206 12.44 0.23 12.38
N PHE A 207 12.94 0.10 11.15
CA PHE A 207 12.79 1.10 10.11
C PHE A 207 11.30 1.35 9.81
N LYS A 208 10.53 0.29 9.53
CA LYS A 208 9.09 0.40 9.24
C LYS A 208 8.31 1.05 10.37
N LEU A 209 8.67 0.75 11.62
CA LEU A 209 8.02 1.32 12.80
C LEU A 209 8.18 2.85 12.87
N HIS A 210 9.35 3.37 12.49
CA HIS A 210 9.66 4.80 12.62
C HIS A 210 9.57 5.58 11.30
N ALA A 211 9.43 4.90 10.15
CA ALA A 211 9.37 5.55 8.84
C ALA A 211 8.27 6.61 8.78
N HIS A 212 7.08 6.34 9.33
CA HIS A 212 5.95 7.28 9.36
C HIS A 212 5.74 7.99 10.69
N ASP A 213 6.72 7.90 11.61
CA ASP A 213 6.68 8.59 12.89
C ASP A 213 7.01 10.08 12.69
N TYR A 214 6.13 10.97 13.18
CA TYR A 214 6.31 12.42 13.09
C TYR A 214 7.36 12.96 14.06
N HIS A 215 7.60 12.25 15.17
CA HIS A 215 8.68 12.57 16.09
C HIS A 215 10.05 12.21 15.48
N CYS A 216 10.08 11.20 14.60
CA CYS A 216 11.26 10.84 13.84
C CYS A 216 11.47 11.81 12.67
N ARG A 217 12.42 12.73 12.84
CA ARG A 217 12.70 13.80 11.88
C ARG A 217 13.52 13.34 10.70
N HIS A 218 14.40 12.35 10.92
CA HIS A 218 15.26 11.78 9.90
C HIS A 218 15.70 10.37 10.27
N ILE A 219 15.89 9.52 9.27
CA ILE A 219 16.43 8.18 9.41
C ILE A 219 17.74 8.08 8.62
N ILE A 220 18.79 7.58 9.28
CA ILE A 220 20.08 7.29 8.68
C ILE A 220 20.28 5.77 8.72
N LEU A 221 20.37 5.14 7.55
CA LEU A 221 20.44 3.69 7.41
C LEU A 221 21.82 3.25 6.90
N GLY A 222 22.62 2.62 7.76
CA GLY A 222 23.91 2.03 7.41
C GLY A 222 23.79 0.56 7.03
N CYS A 223 23.58 0.30 5.74
CA CYS A 223 23.40 -1.06 5.18
C CYS A 223 24.19 -1.28 3.87
N SER A 224 25.24 -0.48 3.65
CA SER A 224 25.95 -0.37 2.36
C SER A 224 26.44 -1.69 1.73
N HIS A 225 26.64 -2.73 2.52
CA HIS A 225 27.24 -3.99 2.09
C HIS A 225 26.23 -5.08 1.70
N ASP A 226 24.93 -4.86 1.90
CA ASP A 226 23.90 -5.88 1.71
C ASP A 226 22.77 -5.41 0.78
N ASN A 227 22.63 -6.09 -0.36
CA ASN A 227 21.54 -5.86 -1.32
C ASN A 227 20.16 -6.22 -0.76
N GLY A 228 20.07 -7.00 0.32
CA GLY A 228 18.81 -7.39 0.96
C GLY A 228 17.92 -6.19 1.31
N PHE A 229 18.53 -5.05 1.65
CA PHE A 229 17.81 -3.81 2.00
C PHE A 229 17.25 -3.05 0.80
N VAL A 230 17.73 -3.27 -0.42
CA VAL A 230 17.24 -2.56 -1.62
C VAL A 230 15.75 -2.80 -1.82
N ARG A 231 15.28 -4.04 -1.62
CA ARG A 231 13.86 -4.40 -1.71
C ARG A 231 12.98 -3.69 -0.68
N LEU A 232 13.52 -3.38 0.50
CA LEU A 232 12.82 -2.55 1.47
C LEU A 232 12.69 -1.12 0.93
N LEU A 233 13.82 -0.56 0.49
CA LEU A 233 13.96 0.82 0.03
C LEU A 233 13.08 1.14 -1.19
N GLU A 234 12.94 0.19 -2.13
CA GLU A 234 12.05 0.32 -3.30
C GLU A 234 10.61 0.72 -2.93
N ASN A 235 10.10 0.26 -1.78
CA ASN A 235 8.74 0.57 -1.33
C ASN A 235 8.55 2.05 -0.94
N TYR A 236 9.65 2.79 -0.72
CA TYR A 236 9.63 4.17 -0.22
C TYR A 236 10.13 5.19 -1.24
N VAL A 237 10.48 4.77 -2.46
CA VAL A 237 10.97 5.68 -3.51
C VAL A 237 9.92 6.71 -3.93
N PHE A 238 8.63 6.34 -3.88
CA PHE A 238 7.50 7.23 -4.21
C PHE A 238 6.71 7.67 -2.97
N ASP A 239 7.27 7.49 -1.77
CA ASP A 239 6.66 7.95 -0.53
C ASP A 239 7.15 9.37 -0.22
N ASP A 240 6.33 10.37 -0.55
CA ASP A 240 6.65 11.80 -0.35
C ASP A 240 7.00 12.15 1.11
N PHE A 241 6.58 11.34 2.07
CA PHE A 241 6.88 11.55 3.47
C PHE A 241 8.22 10.92 3.85
N VAL A 242 8.48 9.66 3.48
CA VAL A 242 9.69 8.93 3.90
C VAL A 242 10.90 9.27 3.04
N PHE A 243 10.72 9.43 1.73
CA PHE A 243 11.79 9.66 0.77
C PHE A 243 12.75 10.80 1.15
N PRO A 244 12.29 12.03 1.48
CA PRO A 244 13.20 13.13 1.85
C PRO A 244 13.82 12.97 3.24
N ARG A 245 13.30 12.06 4.08
CA ARG A 245 13.72 11.84 5.47
C ARG A 245 14.64 10.62 5.62
N LEU A 246 15.16 10.07 4.52
CA LEU A 246 16.03 8.91 4.53
C LEU A 246 17.39 9.22 3.91
N THR A 247 18.46 8.95 4.66
CA THR A 247 19.84 8.96 4.16
C THR A 247 20.45 7.58 4.31
N LEU A 248 21.08 7.09 3.24
CA LEU A 248 21.89 5.88 3.27
C LEU A 248 23.32 6.22 3.68
N LEU A 249 23.82 5.53 4.71
CA LEU A 249 25.14 5.75 5.26
C LEU A 249 26.14 4.74 4.69
N GLU A 250 27.20 5.26 4.06
CA GLU A 250 28.28 4.48 3.48
C GLU A 250 29.35 4.16 4.53
N GLY A 251 29.68 2.88 4.66
CA GLY A 251 30.89 2.42 5.35
C GLY A 251 31.86 1.90 4.32
N VAL A 252 31.59 0.67 3.87
CA VAL A 252 32.16 0.13 2.62
C VAL A 252 31.38 0.67 1.41
N PRO A 253 31.96 0.68 0.21
CA PRO A 253 31.24 1.07 -1.00
C PRO A 253 29.93 0.31 -1.14
N PHE A 254 28.87 1.02 -1.55
CA PHE A 254 27.56 0.41 -1.77
C PHE A 254 27.63 -0.72 -2.79
N GLU A 255 26.91 -1.80 -2.51
CA GLU A 255 26.66 -2.85 -3.49
C GLU A 255 25.84 -2.32 -4.68
N LYS A 256 26.01 -2.92 -5.85
CA LYS A 256 25.52 -2.37 -7.13
C LYS A 256 24.00 -2.17 -7.21
N GLU A 257 23.22 -2.97 -6.50
CA GLU A 257 21.75 -2.86 -6.58
C GLU A 257 21.23 -1.57 -5.96
N PHE A 258 22.01 -0.92 -5.07
CA PHE A 258 21.64 0.38 -4.50
C PHE A 258 21.60 1.50 -5.55
N ASP A 259 22.21 1.34 -6.73
CA ASP A 259 22.11 2.31 -7.83
C ASP A 259 20.71 2.38 -8.45
N THR A 260 19.84 1.41 -8.15
CA THR A 260 18.44 1.43 -8.56
C THR A 260 17.56 2.34 -7.70
N VAL A 261 18.01 2.71 -6.49
CA VAL A 261 17.24 3.51 -5.54
C VAL A 261 17.84 4.93 -5.37
N PRO A 262 17.06 6.01 -5.56
CA PRO A 262 17.59 7.37 -5.63
C PRO A 262 17.69 8.09 -4.26
N PHE A 263 17.97 7.35 -3.18
CA PHE A 263 18.09 7.96 -1.84
C PHE A 263 19.42 8.70 -1.66
N THR A 264 19.39 9.77 -0.87
CA THR A 264 20.59 10.54 -0.51
C THR A 264 21.62 9.64 0.18
N ARG A 265 22.88 9.72 -0.23
CA ARG A 265 23.99 8.95 0.33
C ARG A 265 24.94 9.88 1.09
N SER A 266 25.45 9.44 2.22
CA SER A 266 26.41 10.19 3.04
C SER A 266 27.49 9.28 3.62
N LYS A 267 28.62 9.86 4.03
CA LYS A 267 29.75 9.13 4.62
C LYS A 267 30.30 9.90 5.81
N PHE A 268 30.50 9.23 6.93
CA PHE A 268 31.03 9.83 8.15
C PHE A 268 32.53 9.58 8.30
N GLY A 269 33.31 10.20 7.41
CA GLY A 269 34.77 10.29 7.50
C GLY A 269 35.46 8.97 7.84
N THR A 270 36.22 8.98 8.94
CA THR A 270 37.03 7.85 9.44
C THR A 270 36.32 7.01 10.52
N LEU A 271 34.99 7.18 10.70
CA LEU A 271 34.26 6.43 11.72
C LEU A 271 34.15 4.94 11.37
N PHE A 272 33.91 4.64 10.09
CA PHE A 272 33.74 3.29 9.57
C PHE A 272 34.91 2.88 8.68
N ARG A 273 35.18 1.58 8.62
CA ARG A 273 36.07 0.99 7.62
C ARG A 273 35.49 1.22 6.23
N ASN A 274 36.37 1.53 5.28
CA ASN A 274 36.03 1.63 3.86
C ASN A 274 36.22 0.30 3.10
N GLN A 275 36.65 -0.77 3.77
CA GLN A 275 36.91 -2.08 3.19
C GLN A 275 36.40 -3.19 4.12
N LYS A 276 35.89 -4.28 3.52
CA LYS A 276 35.49 -5.51 4.22
C LYS A 276 36.70 -6.15 4.91
N ILE A 277 36.46 -6.92 5.98
CA ILE A 277 37.54 -7.69 6.63
C ILE A 277 38.02 -8.80 5.67
N VAL A 278 39.33 -8.85 5.45
CA VAL A 278 39.99 -9.95 4.74
C VAL A 278 40.67 -10.82 5.78
N LEU A 279 40.25 -12.08 5.90
CA LEU A 279 40.91 -13.04 6.79
C LEU A 279 42.23 -13.52 6.15
N PRO A 280 43.33 -13.61 6.91
CA PRO A 280 44.56 -14.22 6.43
C PRO A 280 44.27 -15.67 6.00
N SER A 281 44.37 -15.95 4.70
CA SER A 281 44.18 -17.29 4.15
C SER A 281 45.32 -18.21 4.65
N THR A 282 45.04 -18.99 5.69
CA THR A 282 45.92 -20.07 6.13
C THR A 282 45.80 -21.23 5.14
N LEU A 283 46.65 -21.26 4.12
CA LEU A 283 47.26 -22.46 3.53
C LEU A 283 48.28 -22.03 2.43
N PRO A 284 49.58 -22.37 2.54
CA PRO A 284 50.51 -22.20 1.44
C PRO A 284 50.23 -23.22 0.30
N PRO A 285 50.42 -22.86 -0.99
CA PRO A 285 50.00 -23.69 -2.15
C PRO A 285 50.67 -25.06 -2.35
N TRP A 286 51.53 -25.54 -1.45
CA TRP A 286 52.28 -26.78 -1.65
C TRP A 286 51.69 -28.00 -0.94
N ALA A 287 50.67 -27.84 -0.08
CA ALA A 287 50.13 -28.92 0.73
C ALA A 287 49.03 -29.77 0.04
N VAL A 288 48.83 -29.64 -1.27
CA VAL A 288 47.84 -30.44 -2.02
C VAL A 288 48.50 -31.08 -3.26
N LEU A 289 49.54 -31.88 -3.04
CA LEU A 289 50.00 -32.90 -3.99
C LEU A 289 50.50 -34.11 -3.19
N GLY A 290 49.80 -35.24 -3.29
CA GLY A 290 50.29 -36.50 -2.73
C GLY A 290 49.22 -37.51 -2.31
N SER A 291 48.32 -37.90 -3.20
CA SER A 291 47.79 -39.27 -3.17
C SER A 291 47.96 -39.84 -4.56
N ASP A 292 48.95 -40.72 -4.68
CA ASP A 292 48.95 -41.95 -5.48
C ASP A 292 50.39 -42.44 -5.63
N PHE A 293 50.85 -43.30 -4.72
CA PHE A 293 51.90 -44.29 -5.01
C PHE A 293 51.85 -45.42 -3.98
N ILE A 294 51.35 -46.59 -4.40
CA ILE A 294 51.67 -47.90 -3.81
C ILE A 294 52.74 -48.52 -4.74
N PRO A 295 53.85 -49.05 -4.18
CA PRO A 295 54.09 -50.48 -4.37
C PRO A 295 54.63 -51.23 -3.13
N ALA A 296 53.98 -52.36 -2.85
CA ALA A 296 54.50 -53.69 -2.48
C ALA A 296 55.73 -53.90 -1.54
N ARG A 297 55.41 -54.52 -0.39
CA ARG A 297 55.91 -55.83 0.15
C ARG A 297 57.18 -55.91 1.03
N ASN A 298 56.97 -56.57 2.20
CA ASN A 298 57.88 -57.31 3.12
C ASN A 298 58.88 -56.44 3.95
N GLU A 299 59.11 -56.60 5.25
CA GLU A 299 59.05 -57.76 6.17
C GLU A 299 58.79 -57.34 7.64
N ASN A 300 58.22 -58.27 8.42
CA ASN A 300 58.53 -58.62 9.81
C ASN A 300 58.71 -57.51 10.88
N LEU A 301 57.79 -57.45 11.84
CA LEU A 301 58.02 -57.73 13.28
C LEU A 301 56.79 -57.29 14.13
N THR A 302 56.11 -58.27 14.73
CA THR A 302 55.29 -58.19 15.96
C THR A 302 56.21 -58.20 17.20
N PRO A 303 55.76 -58.09 18.48
CA PRO A 303 54.39 -58.04 19.05
C PRO A 303 54.20 -56.83 20.02
N SER A 304 53.10 -56.53 20.71
CA SER A 304 52.06 -57.29 21.44
C SER A 304 50.87 -56.33 21.73
N ASP A 305 49.61 -56.76 21.56
CA ASP A 305 48.65 -57.23 22.60
C ASP A 305 48.31 -56.17 23.67
N SER A 306 47.08 -55.85 24.07
CA SER A 306 45.69 -56.32 23.94
C SER A 306 44.80 -55.14 24.41
N VAL A 307 43.50 -54.97 24.11
CA VAL A 307 42.31 -55.70 24.61
C VAL A 307 41.04 -55.13 23.96
N ALA A 308 39.94 -55.87 24.08
CA ALA A 308 38.79 -55.94 23.19
C ALA A 308 37.53 -55.10 23.55
N SER A 309 36.67 -54.96 22.52
CA SER A 309 35.18 -54.96 22.49
C SER A 309 34.40 -53.89 23.29
N ALA A 310 33.28 -53.31 22.83
CA ALA A 310 32.16 -53.89 22.09
C ALA A 310 31.33 -52.87 21.28
N ASP A 311 30.48 -53.47 20.45
CA ASP A 311 29.59 -53.03 19.37
C ASP A 311 28.38 -52.16 19.76
N ALA A 312 27.91 -51.32 18.81
CA ALA A 312 26.49 -51.17 18.43
C ALA A 312 26.31 -50.22 17.21
N SER A 313 26.32 -50.83 16.01
CA SER A 313 25.60 -50.51 14.76
C SER A 313 24.74 -49.24 14.63
N PHE A 314 24.98 -48.47 13.54
CA PHE A 314 23.91 -47.95 12.67
C PHE A 314 24.41 -47.78 11.21
N ASN A 315 23.68 -48.36 10.27
CA ASN A 315 23.91 -48.31 8.82
C ASN A 315 23.51 -46.96 8.21
N GLY A 316 24.38 -46.40 7.36
CA GLY A 316 24.03 -45.35 6.38
C GLY A 316 25.26 -44.86 5.59
N PRO A 317 25.24 -44.81 4.25
CA PRO A 317 26.40 -44.40 3.46
C PRO A 317 26.63 -42.88 3.52
N LEU A 318 27.88 -42.50 3.78
CA LEU A 318 28.39 -41.13 3.76
C LEU A 318 28.34 -40.56 2.33
N LEU A 319 27.62 -39.46 2.16
CA LEU A 319 27.59 -38.65 0.94
C LEU A 319 28.91 -37.88 0.81
N THR A 320 29.76 -38.29 -0.14
CA THR A 320 30.98 -37.57 -0.50
C THR A 320 30.73 -36.50 -1.58
N TRP A 321 31.55 -35.45 -1.55
CA TRP A 321 31.51 -34.24 -2.39
C TRP A 321 31.47 -34.52 -3.91
N ALA A 322 31.95 -35.68 -4.35
CA ALA A 322 32.10 -36.05 -5.76
C ALA A 322 30.76 -36.18 -6.53
N SER A 323 29.63 -36.34 -5.85
CA SER A 323 28.31 -36.46 -6.50
C SER A 323 27.71 -35.13 -6.95
N LYS A 324 28.26 -33.98 -6.51
CA LYS A 324 27.77 -32.64 -6.89
C LYS A 324 28.54 -31.98 -8.05
N ALA A 325 29.67 -32.56 -8.48
CA ALA A 325 30.52 -31.97 -9.51
C ALA A 325 30.16 -32.35 -10.97
N LYS A 326 29.20 -33.27 -11.18
CA LYS A 326 28.73 -33.65 -12.54
C LYS A 326 27.49 -32.90 -13.01
N ALA A 327 26.98 -31.95 -12.21
CA ALA A 327 25.82 -31.12 -12.53
C ALA A 327 26.16 -29.67 -12.91
N ALA A 328 27.45 -29.31 -12.99
CA ALA A 328 27.89 -27.91 -13.14
C ALA A 328 28.65 -27.60 -14.46
N ALA A 329 28.57 -28.47 -15.47
CA ALA A 329 29.25 -28.24 -16.75
C ALA A 329 28.34 -28.57 -17.95
N ALA A 330 27.33 -27.72 -18.20
CA ALA A 330 26.72 -27.52 -19.51
C ALA A 330 26.01 -26.16 -19.54
N MET A 331 26.44 -25.25 -20.42
CA MET A 331 25.80 -23.96 -20.69
C MET A 331 24.57 -24.11 -21.60
N PRO A 332 23.60 -23.18 -21.54
CA PRO A 332 22.29 -23.30 -22.20
C PRO A 332 22.28 -22.80 -23.65
N GLU A 333 21.55 -23.54 -24.50
CA GLU A 333 21.07 -23.04 -25.79
C GLU A 333 19.92 -22.03 -25.60
N THR A 334 19.82 -21.12 -26.55
CA THR A 334 18.85 -20.01 -26.68
C THR A 334 17.40 -20.37 -26.30
N PRO A 335 16.67 -19.49 -25.59
CA PRO A 335 15.31 -19.78 -25.18
C PRO A 335 14.29 -19.69 -26.35
N PRO A 336 13.32 -20.61 -26.43
CA PRO A 336 12.12 -20.45 -27.24
C PRO A 336 11.19 -19.38 -26.62
N PRO A 337 10.18 -18.87 -27.35
CA PRO A 337 9.40 -17.72 -26.91
C PRO A 337 8.71 -17.97 -25.56
N VAL A 338 8.74 -16.92 -24.75
CA VAL A 338 8.23 -16.80 -23.39
C VAL A 338 6.92 -17.58 -23.20
N LYS A 339 6.96 -18.67 -22.41
CA LYS A 339 5.77 -19.18 -21.75
C LYS A 339 5.49 -18.31 -20.53
N ALA A 340 4.29 -17.73 -20.51
CA ALA A 340 3.76 -16.93 -19.42
C ALA A 340 3.90 -17.64 -18.07
N VAL A 341 4.35 -16.90 -17.06
CA VAL A 341 4.46 -17.36 -15.67
C VAL A 341 3.06 -17.62 -15.11
N LEU A 342 2.87 -18.82 -14.55
CA LEU A 342 1.60 -19.29 -14.00
C LEU A 342 1.30 -18.60 -12.64
N ALA A 343 0.21 -17.85 -12.52
CA ALA A 343 -0.26 -17.25 -11.26
C ALA A 343 -0.85 -18.31 -10.32
N ALA A 344 -0.50 -18.30 -9.02
CA ALA A 344 -0.92 -19.33 -8.07
C ALA A 344 -2.47 -19.50 -7.97
N PRO A 345 -2.99 -20.72 -7.68
CA PRO A 345 -4.40 -20.91 -7.38
C PRO A 345 -4.80 -20.11 -6.14
N GLY A 346 -5.78 -19.23 -6.26
CA GLY A 346 -6.31 -18.47 -5.12
C GLY A 346 -6.92 -19.37 -4.02
N PRO A 347 -7.19 -18.82 -2.83
CA PRO A 347 -7.68 -19.58 -1.69
C PRO A 347 -8.99 -20.34 -2.00
N PRO A 348 -9.19 -21.54 -1.41
CA PRO A 348 -10.38 -22.36 -1.66
C PRO A 348 -11.67 -21.61 -1.28
N GLY A 349 -12.66 -21.63 -2.17
CA GLY A 349 -14.00 -21.06 -1.93
C GLY A 349 -14.29 -19.72 -2.61
N ILE A 350 -13.34 -19.11 -3.32
CA ILE A 350 -13.57 -17.88 -4.09
C ILE A 350 -13.78 -18.22 -5.57
N PRO A 351 -14.95 -17.93 -6.17
CA PRO A 351 -15.16 -18.13 -7.59
C PRO A 351 -14.24 -17.22 -8.40
N ARG A 352 -13.44 -17.80 -9.30
CA ARG A 352 -12.54 -17.06 -10.19
C ARG A 352 -12.77 -17.46 -11.66
N ASN A 353 -12.56 -16.52 -12.56
CA ASN A 353 -12.59 -16.77 -14.00
C ASN A 353 -11.23 -17.30 -14.52
N ARG A 354 -11.13 -17.56 -15.83
CA ARG A 354 -9.90 -18.08 -16.45
C ARG A 354 -8.69 -17.14 -16.31
N LYS A 355 -8.92 -15.83 -16.15
CA LYS A 355 -7.87 -14.83 -15.89
C LYS A 355 -7.50 -14.73 -14.41
N GLY A 356 -8.02 -15.62 -13.57
CA GLY A 356 -7.80 -15.56 -12.12
C GLY A 356 -8.52 -14.41 -11.44
N GLN A 357 -9.48 -13.73 -12.07
CA GLN A 357 -10.22 -12.62 -11.46
C GLN A 357 -11.39 -13.16 -10.63
N ARG A 358 -11.61 -12.61 -9.43
CA ARG A 358 -12.76 -12.92 -8.57
C ARG A 358 -14.07 -12.52 -9.23
N VAL A 359 -15.00 -13.45 -9.26
CA VAL A 359 -16.33 -13.32 -9.86
C VAL A 359 -17.38 -13.27 -8.75
N ASP A 360 -17.97 -12.10 -8.52
CA ASP A 360 -19.10 -11.98 -7.60
C ASP A 360 -20.31 -12.79 -8.08
N ALA A 361 -21.09 -13.34 -7.17
CA ALA A 361 -22.41 -13.87 -7.53
C ALA A 361 -23.28 -12.69 -8.03
N GLY A 362 -23.97 -12.90 -9.15
CA GLY A 362 -24.98 -11.94 -9.62
C GLY A 362 -26.05 -11.76 -8.54
N CYS A 363 -26.44 -10.51 -8.30
CA CYS A 363 -27.47 -10.21 -7.32
C CYS A 363 -28.65 -9.52 -8.01
N PRO A 364 -29.90 -10.01 -7.83
CA PRO A 364 -31.07 -9.33 -8.38
C PRO A 364 -31.18 -7.93 -7.76
N PHE A 365 -31.28 -6.91 -8.60
CA PHE A 365 -31.42 -5.53 -8.17
C PHE A 365 -32.89 -5.12 -8.23
N ASP A 366 -33.48 -4.89 -7.06
CA ASP A 366 -34.78 -4.23 -6.93
C ASP A 366 -34.57 -2.84 -6.29
N LYS A 367 -34.87 -1.80 -7.06
CA LYS A 367 -34.68 -0.41 -6.64
C LYS A 367 -35.52 -0.07 -5.40
N ALA A 368 -36.77 -0.54 -5.32
CA ALA A 368 -37.66 -0.22 -4.22
C ALA A 368 -37.15 -0.82 -2.90
N GLU A 369 -36.68 -2.07 -2.96
CA GLU A 369 -36.12 -2.76 -1.81
C GLU A 369 -34.77 -2.18 -1.38
N VAL A 370 -33.90 -1.83 -2.33
CA VAL A 370 -32.62 -1.16 -2.05
C VAL A 370 -32.85 0.19 -1.36
N ASP A 371 -33.78 0.99 -1.85
CA ASP A 371 -34.11 2.29 -1.26
C ASP A 371 -34.74 2.13 0.13
N ARG A 372 -35.58 1.11 0.33
CA ARG A 372 -36.15 0.76 1.65
C ARG A 372 -35.04 0.40 2.64
N VAL A 373 -34.13 -0.50 2.27
CA VAL A 373 -33.04 -0.98 3.15
C VAL A 373 -32.02 0.12 3.45
N ARG A 374 -31.70 0.99 2.49
CA ARG A 374 -30.82 2.16 2.74
C ARG A 374 -31.39 3.10 3.79
N LYS A 375 -32.71 3.31 3.82
CA LYS A 375 -33.40 4.13 4.84
C LYS A 375 -33.32 3.52 6.24
N LEU A 376 -33.14 2.21 6.37
CA LEU A 376 -33.00 1.54 7.67
C LEU A 376 -31.66 1.82 8.37
N LYS A 377 -30.64 2.29 7.62
CA LYS A 377 -29.29 2.65 8.11
C LYS A 377 -28.62 1.53 8.93
N MET A 378 -28.81 0.28 8.52
CA MET A 378 -28.19 -0.88 9.13
C MET A 378 -26.69 -0.94 8.80
N CYS A 379 -25.87 -1.36 9.76
CA CYS A 379 -24.43 -1.47 9.55
C CYS A 379 -24.09 -2.70 8.70
N ASN A 380 -23.56 -2.49 7.49
CA ASN A 380 -23.16 -3.58 6.58
C ASN A 380 -22.16 -4.54 7.24
N VAL A 381 -21.14 -4.02 7.93
CA VAL A 381 -20.09 -4.85 8.54
C VAL A 381 -20.65 -5.67 9.71
N HIS A 382 -21.49 -5.08 10.56
CA HIS A 382 -22.13 -5.78 11.67
C HIS A 382 -23.04 -6.92 11.20
N TYR A 383 -23.93 -6.65 10.25
CA TYR A 383 -24.93 -7.64 9.83
C TYR A 383 -24.43 -8.67 8.83
N LEU A 384 -23.36 -8.37 8.07
CA LEU A 384 -22.85 -9.27 7.03
C LEU A 384 -21.54 -9.97 7.42
N ARG A 385 -20.70 -9.38 8.28
CA ARG A 385 -19.44 -9.97 8.77
C ARG A 385 -19.46 -10.32 10.26
N HIS A 386 -20.39 -9.75 11.04
CA HIS A 386 -20.49 -9.94 12.49
C HIS A 386 -19.29 -9.44 13.30
N GLU A 387 -18.47 -8.55 12.73
CA GLU A 387 -17.21 -8.06 13.32
C GLU A 387 -17.05 -6.54 13.13
N CYS A 388 -18.10 -5.76 13.41
CA CYS A 388 -18.02 -4.30 13.30
C CYS A 388 -16.99 -3.73 14.30
N PRO A 389 -15.91 -3.07 13.83
CA PRO A 389 -14.82 -2.62 14.72
C PRO A 389 -15.22 -1.43 15.60
N TYR A 390 -16.33 -0.75 15.29
CA TYR A 390 -16.78 0.45 15.98
C TYR A 390 -17.73 0.17 17.15
N GLY A 391 -18.25 -1.06 17.30
CA GLY A 391 -19.17 -1.42 18.38
C GLY A 391 -20.30 -0.40 18.58
N ASP A 392 -20.48 0.07 19.81
CA ASP A 392 -21.51 1.06 20.18
C ASP A 392 -21.25 2.48 19.65
N LYS A 393 -20.03 2.75 19.16
CA LYS A 393 -19.66 4.04 18.53
C LYS A 393 -19.94 4.06 17.02
N CYS A 394 -20.56 3.02 16.47
CA CYS A 394 -20.91 2.98 15.05
C CYS A 394 -22.00 4.00 14.71
N THR A 395 -21.82 4.75 13.62
CA THR A 395 -22.82 5.69 13.10
C THR A 395 -24.04 5.00 12.47
N HIS A 396 -23.96 3.68 12.26
CA HIS A 396 -25.01 2.85 11.71
C HIS A 396 -25.62 1.98 12.80
N LYS A 397 -26.88 1.57 12.60
CA LYS A 397 -27.64 0.83 13.61
C LYS A 397 -27.20 -0.63 13.70
N HIS A 398 -27.05 -1.13 14.93
CA HIS A 398 -26.77 -2.53 15.27
C HIS A 398 -27.94 -3.23 15.99
N ASP A 399 -28.96 -2.47 16.38
CA ASP A 399 -30.09 -2.89 17.22
C ASP A 399 -31.31 -3.42 16.42
N ARG A 400 -31.22 -3.42 15.10
CA ARG A 400 -32.30 -3.93 14.22
C ARG A 400 -32.28 -5.45 14.14
N SER A 401 -33.46 -6.02 13.95
CA SER A 401 -33.65 -7.44 13.62
C SER A 401 -34.03 -7.57 12.13
N PRO A 402 -33.05 -7.65 11.21
CA PRO A 402 -33.32 -7.76 9.78
C PRO A 402 -33.90 -9.14 9.43
N THR A 403 -34.84 -9.15 8.49
CA THR A 403 -35.30 -10.39 7.86
C THR A 403 -34.22 -10.97 6.94
N LYS A 404 -34.38 -12.22 6.49
CA LYS A 404 -33.47 -12.82 5.50
C LYS A 404 -33.41 -12.00 4.20
N SER A 405 -34.56 -11.48 3.76
CA SER A 405 -34.66 -10.60 2.59
C SER A 405 -33.92 -9.28 2.81
N ASP A 406 -33.99 -8.71 4.02
CA ASP A 406 -33.23 -7.49 4.35
C ASP A 406 -31.73 -7.73 4.27
N LEU A 407 -31.24 -8.88 4.77
CA LEU A 407 -29.82 -9.23 4.69
C LEU A 407 -29.36 -9.44 3.25
N GLU A 408 -30.18 -10.05 2.40
CA GLU A 408 -29.88 -10.22 0.97
C GLU A 408 -29.79 -8.88 0.25
N THR A 409 -30.76 -7.99 0.46
CA THR A 409 -30.73 -6.62 -0.09
C THR A 409 -29.59 -5.80 0.50
N LEU A 410 -29.24 -5.98 1.78
CA LEU A 410 -28.09 -5.33 2.40
C LEU A 410 -26.76 -5.77 1.75
N ARG A 411 -26.64 -7.05 1.33
CA ARG A 411 -25.50 -7.52 0.52
C ARG A 411 -25.45 -6.84 -0.84
N VAL A 412 -26.60 -6.61 -1.50
CA VAL A 412 -26.66 -5.82 -2.74
C VAL A 412 -26.10 -4.42 -2.49
N VAL A 413 -26.57 -3.74 -1.44
CA VAL A 413 -26.13 -2.40 -1.07
C VAL A 413 -24.63 -2.35 -0.79
N ALA A 414 -24.09 -3.30 -0.03
CA ALA A 414 -22.66 -3.38 0.26
C ALA A 414 -21.82 -3.59 -1.02
N ARG A 415 -22.31 -4.40 -1.96
CA ARG A 415 -21.64 -4.65 -3.25
C ARG A 415 -21.72 -3.50 -4.24
N MET A 416 -22.51 -2.46 -3.97
CA MET A 416 -22.50 -1.23 -4.79
C MET A 416 -21.24 -0.37 -4.54
N ALA A 417 -20.51 -0.63 -3.46
CA ALA A 417 -19.20 -0.03 -3.22
C ALA A 417 -18.09 -0.95 -3.75
N ALA A 418 -17.14 -0.38 -4.48
CA ALA A 418 -16.02 -1.12 -5.03
C ALA A 418 -15.04 -1.55 -3.92
N CYS A 419 -14.63 -2.82 -3.97
CA CYS A 419 -13.57 -3.34 -3.11
C CYS A 419 -12.24 -2.68 -3.47
N ARG A 420 -11.47 -2.25 -2.46
CA ARG A 420 -10.14 -1.67 -2.64
C ARG A 420 -9.16 -2.61 -3.34
N ASN A 421 -9.30 -3.92 -3.12
CA ASN A 421 -8.47 -4.96 -3.73
C ASN A 421 -9.01 -5.46 -5.09
N GLY A 422 -10.10 -4.85 -5.58
CA GLY A 422 -10.72 -5.18 -6.87
C GLY A 422 -10.96 -6.68 -7.09
N SER A 423 -10.81 -7.15 -8.32
CA SER A 423 -10.97 -8.57 -8.64
C SER A 423 -9.84 -9.48 -8.11
N ALA A 424 -8.77 -8.92 -7.56
CA ALA A 424 -7.69 -9.71 -6.97
C ALA A 424 -8.03 -10.18 -5.54
N CYS A 425 -8.98 -9.53 -4.85
CA CYS A 425 -9.33 -9.75 -3.45
C CYS A 425 -9.48 -11.22 -3.03
N ASP A 426 -8.64 -11.64 -2.08
CA ASP A 426 -8.62 -12.99 -1.49
C ASP A 426 -9.43 -13.14 -0.19
N ASP A 427 -10.12 -12.09 0.27
CA ASP A 427 -10.93 -12.15 1.49
C ASP A 427 -12.27 -12.88 1.21
N THR A 428 -12.40 -14.11 1.72
CA THR A 428 -13.60 -14.94 1.60
C THR A 428 -14.84 -14.31 2.25
N LYS A 429 -14.66 -13.42 3.23
CA LYS A 429 -15.73 -12.67 3.92
C LYS A 429 -15.93 -11.25 3.37
N CYS A 430 -15.26 -10.88 2.27
CA CYS A 430 -15.43 -9.55 1.69
C CYS A 430 -16.88 -9.34 1.23
N ILE A 431 -17.47 -8.23 1.67
CA ILE A 431 -18.87 -7.84 1.41
C ILE A 431 -19.00 -6.80 0.30
N TYR A 432 -17.88 -6.22 -0.16
CA TYR A 432 -17.83 -5.19 -1.20
C TYR A 432 -17.84 -5.83 -2.61
N GLY A 433 -18.11 -5.01 -3.63
CA GLY A 433 -18.16 -5.47 -5.01
C GLY A 433 -16.76 -5.58 -5.63
N HIS A 434 -16.48 -6.71 -6.28
CA HIS A 434 -15.22 -6.98 -6.99
C HIS A 434 -15.38 -6.86 -8.51
N ARG A 435 -16.61 -6.66 -9.01
CA ARG A 435 -16.89 -6.23 -10.38
C ARG A 435 -18.07 -5.26 -10.42
N CYS A 436 -18.14 -4.45 -11.46
CA CYS A 436 -19.33 -3.68 -11.75
C CYS A 436 -20.45 -4.61 -12.24
N GLN A 437 -21.60 -4.59 -11.57
CA GLN A 437 -22.79 -5.38 -11.94
C GLN A 437 -23.87 -4.53 -12.63
N ALA A 438 -23.59 -3.24 -12.84
CA ALA A 438 -24.54 -2.35 -13.49
C ALA A 438 -24.72 -2.72 -14.98
N PRO A 439 -25.92 -2.56 -15.54
CA PRO A 439 -26.17 -2.85 -16.95
C PRO A 439 -25.22 -2.06 -17.87
N PRO A 440 -24.86 -2.60 -19.04
CA PRO A 440 -24.13 -1.84 -20.05
C PRO A 440 -24.99 -0.69 -20.60
N ARG A 441 -24.35 0.38 -21.08
CA ARG A 441 -25.07 1.44 -21.83
C ARG A 441 -25.64 0.87 -23.13
N LEU A 442 -26.86 1.27 -23.46
CA LEU A 442 -27.57 0.81 -24.67
C LEU A 442 -26.97 1.40 -25.97
N ASP A 443 -26.39 2.60 -25.89
CA ASP A 443 -25.84 3.32 -27.05
C ASP A 443 -24.30 3.31 -27.02
N LYS A 444 -23.69 2.56 -27.95
CA LYS A 444 -22.24 2.41 -28.10
C LYS A 444 -21.58 3.60 -28.81
N THR A 445 -22.35 4.49 -29.43
CA THR A 445 -21.83 5.60 -30.26
C THR A 445 -21.49 6.86 -29.46
N LYS A 446 -21.93 6.94 -28.20
CA LYS A 446 -21.56 7.99 -27.24
C LYS A 446 -20.31 7.65 -26.43
N TRP A 447 -19.42 6.82 -26.97
CA TRP A 447 -18.20 6.43 -26.27
C TRP A 447 -17.15 7.53 -26.39
N SER A 448 -16.76 8.12 -25.27
CA SER A 448 -15.62 9.03 -25.20
C SER A 448 -14.43 8.31 -24.56
N ASN A 449 -13.21 8.57 -25.06
CA ASN A 449 -11.97 8.11 -24.39
C ASN A 449 -11.82 8.70 -22.97
N ALA A 450 -12.66 9.66 -22.58
CA ALA A 450 -12.67 10.29 -21.26
C ALA A 450 -13.32 9.41 -20.16
N ASP A 451 -14.06 8.35 -20.51
CA ASP A 451 -14.76 7.49 -19.55
C ASP A 451 -13.86 6.44 -18.85
N GLY A 452 -12.56 6.44 -19.11
CA GLY A 452 -11.57 5.62 -18.39
C GLY A 452 -11.85 4.11 -18.42
N GLY A 453 -12.48 3.61 -19.50
CA GLY A 453 -12.81 2.19 -19.68
C GLY A 453 -14.12 1.73 -19.02
N LYS A 454 -14.93 2.63 -18.46
CA LYS A 454 -16.22 2.30 -17.80
C LYS A 454 -17.36 2.14 -18.81
N THR A 455 -17.90 0.93 -18.95
CA THR A 455 -18.93 0.59 -19.97
C THR A 455 -20.37 0.52 -19.43
N CYS A 456 -20.58 0.72 -18.13
CA CYS A 456 -21.90 0.61 -17.52
C CYS A 456 -22.76 1.88 -17.72
N ILE A 457 -24.06 1.80 -17.42
CA ILE A 457 -25.02 2.92 -17.53
C ILE A 457 -24.54 4.22 -16.85
N PHE A 458 -23.76 4.12 -15.78
CA PHE A 458 -23.26 5.26 -15.01
C PHE A 458 -22.04 5.95 -15.65
N GLY A 459 -21.31 5.30 -16.55
CA GLY A 459 -20.10 5.86 -17.22
C GLY A 459 -19.11 6.48 -16.24
N SER A 460 -18.69 7.73 -16.49
CA SER A 460 -17.80 8.52 -15.62
C SER A 460 -18.18 8.46 -14.13
N ASP A 461 -19.48 8.48 -13.82
CA ASP A 461 -20.01 8.55 -12.46
C ASP A 461 -20.01 7.19 -11.73
N CYS A 462 -19.63 6.11 -12.42
CA CYS A 462 -19.51 4.81 -11.77
C CYS A 462 -18.37 4.81 -10.74
N VAL A 463 -18.66 4.32 -9.53
CA VAL A 463 -17.67 4.18 -8.46
C VAL A 463 -16.67 3.05 -8.70
N PHE A 464 -16.95 2.16 -9.65
CA PHE A 464 -16.02 1.09 -10.03
C PHE A 464 -14.99 1.64 -11.05
N PRO A 465 -13.70 1.31 -10.90
CA PRO A 465 -12.70 1.63 -11.90
C PRO A 465 -12.96 0.86 -13.21
N GLY A 466 -12.41 1.34 -14.32
CA GLY A 466 -12.61 0.76 -15.65
C GLY A 466 -12.24 -0.72 -15.74
N GLU A 467 -11.18 -1.13 -15.04
CA GLU A 467 -10.69 -2.51 -14.99
C GLU A 467 -11.68 -3.52 -14.40
N LEU A 468 -12.64 -3.05 -13.59
CA LEU A 468 -13.68 -3.90 -12.98
C LEU A 468 -14.96 -3.98 -13.83
N HIS A 469 -14.94 -3.42 -15.04
CA HIS A 469 -16.01 -3.55 -16.03
C HIS A 469 -15.67 -4.68 -17.03
N ASN A 470 -16.71 -5.30 -17.60
CA ASN A 470 -16.58 -6.38 -18.58
C ASN A 470 -15.74 -7.58 -18.10
N ILE A 471 -15.70 -7.83 -16.78
CA ILE A 471 -15.08 -9.02 -16.21
C ILE A 471 -15.85 -10.26 -16.69
N ASP A 472 -15.11 -11.23 -17.24
CA ASP A 472 -15.66 -12.54 -17.58
C ASP A 472 -16.23 -13.21 -16.31
N THR A 473 -17.52 -13.53 -16.34
CA THR A 473 -18.25 -14.14 -15.22
C THR A 473 -18.26 -15.66 -15.26
N THR A 474 -17.59 -16.27 -16.24
CA THR A 474 -17.47 -17.71 -16.38
C THR A 474 -16.51 -18.26 -15.32
N ILE A 475 -17.06 -18.94 -14.31
CA ILE A 475 -16.28 -19.53 -13.22
C ILE A 475 -15.61 -20.82 -13.71
N VAL A 476 -14.31 -20.96 -13.49
CA VAL A 476 -13.54 -22.17 -13.81
C VAL A 476 -13.15 -22.92 -12.53
N LYS A 477 -13.24 -24.26 -12.56
CA LYS A 477 -12.83 -25.11 -11.42
C LYS A 477 -11.31 -25.12 -11.21
N THR A 478 -10.56 -24.86 -12.27
CA THR A 478 -9.11 -24.72 -12.26
C THR A 478 -8.75 -23.55 -13.15
N VAL A 479 -7.98 -22.61 -12.61
CA VAL A 479 -7.38 -21.54 -13.40
C VAL A 479 -6.20 -22.18 -14.13
N ARG A 480 -6.38 -22.53 -15.41
CA ARG A 480 -5.25 -22.84 -16.28
C ARG A 480 -4.59 -21.50 -16.59
N ILE A 481 -3.41 -21.27 -16.02
CA ILE A 481 -2.58 -20.16 -16.44
C ILE A 481 -1.87 -20.51 -17.75
#